data_AF-A0A7R9GQC0-F1
#
_entry.id   AF-A0A7R9GQC0-F1
#
_cell.length_a   1.000
_cell.length_b   1.000
_cell.length_c   1.000
_cell.angle_alpha   90.00
_cell.angle_beta   90.00
_cell.angle_gamma   90.00
#
_symmetry.space_group_name_H-M   'P 1'
#
loop_
_entity.id
_entity.type
_entity.pdbx_description
1 polymer ?
#
loop_
_entity_poly.entity_id
_entity_poly.type
_entity_poly.pdbx_seq_one_letter_code
_entity_poly.pdbx_strand_id
1 'polypeptide(L)'
;MHIKGGLRGHRGNPLDRTDEGVFISKINSGGAAKRDGRLKVGMRLLEVNGVSLLGASHQEAVNVLRSCGNDIHIVVCKGYEKADVERLMSEGRLSRESKSVSQSVSSLDREDESSVTIRQEEEMKQELVQWEKEEEDQQREIVAAKEKSTPDR
;
A
#
# COMPACT_ATOMS: atom_id res chain seq x y z
N MET A 1 1.70 18.87 2.16
CA MET A 1 2.43 18.01 1.19
C MET A 1 2.24 16.57 1.60
N HIS A 2 2.48 15.60 0.72
CA HIS A 2 2.48 14.18 1.05
C HIS A 2 3.88 13.61 0.91
N ILE A 3 4.22 12.70 1.81
CA ILE A 3 5.48 11.96 1.80
C ILE A 3 5.23 10.46 1.61
N LYS A 4 6.27 9.74 1.20
CA LYS A 4 6.33 8.28 1.11
C LYS A 4 7.74 7.81 1.46
N GLY A 5 7.96 6.51 1.60
CA GLY A 5 9.25 6.00 2.05
C GLY A 5 9.42 6.05 3.55
N GLY A 6 10.66 5.94 3.99
CA GLY A 6 11.05 5.73 5.38
C GLY A 6 11.39 4.26 5.65
N LEU A 7 12.25 4.06 6.66
CA LEU A 7 12.70 2.75 7.11
C LEU A 7 11.48 1.87 7.48
N ARG A 8 11.41 0.67 6.91
CA ARG A 8 10.29 -0.29 7.07
C ARG A 8 8.93 0.23 6.54
N GLY A 9 8.92 1.30 5.75
CA GLY A 9 7.73 1.84 5.11
C GLY A 9 7.52 1.32 3.69
N HIS A 10 6.48 1.83 3.02
CA HIS A 10 6.30 1.62 1.58
C HIS A 10 7.43 2.27 0.79
N ARG A 11 7.73 1.73 -0.39
CA ARG A 11 8.81 2.21 -1.27
C ARG A 11 8.75 3.73 -1.51
N GLY A 12 9.83 4.39 -1.14
CA GLY A 12 10.04 5.82 -1.29
C GLY A 12 10.44 6.20 -2.71
N ASN A 13 11.50 5.58 -3.23
CA ASN A 13 12.01 5.83 -4.57
C ASN A 13 11.48 4.76 -5.56
N PRO A 14 10.78 5.13 -6.64
CA PRO A 14 10.33 4.17 -7.65
C PRO A 14 11.46 3.59 -8.50
N LEU A 15 12.59 4.30 -8.60
CA LEU A 15 13.74 3.93 -9.43
C LEU A 15 14.75 3.07 -8.68
N ASP A 16 14.77 3.16 -7.35
CA ASP A 16 15.67 2.40 -6.49
C ASP A 16 14.88 1.75 -5.35
N ARG A 17 14.79 0.42 -5.39
CA ARG A 17 14.05 -0.37 -4.40
C ARG A 17 14.78 -0.48 -3.06
N THR A 18 16.09 -0.21 -3.04
CA THR A 18 16.92 -0.27 -1.83
C THR A 18 16.93 1.05 -1.08
N ASP A 19 16.40 2.11 -1.68
CA ASP A 19 16.37 3.43 -1.06
C ASP A 19 15.22 3.57 -0.06
N GLU A 20 15.57 3.45 1.22
CA GLU A 20 14.67 3.59 2.36
C GLU A 20 14.44 5.05 2.80
N GLY A 21 14.85 6.03 1.99
CA GLY A 21 14.66 7.44 2.28
C GLY A 21 13.20 7.90 2.31
N VAL A 22 12.97 9.12 2.81
CA VAL A 22 11.65 9.77 2.80
C VAL A 22 11.56 10.75 1.64
N PHE A 23 10.52 10.64 0.82
CA PHE A 23 10.38 11.39 -0.44
C PHE A 23 9.07 12.15 -0.51
N ILE A 24 9.09 13.30 -1.17
CA ILE A 24 7.89 14.06 -1.49
C ILE A 24 7.14 13.35 -2.63
N SER A 25 5.95 12.81 -2.32
CA SER A 25 5.10 12.14 -3.31
C SER A 25 4.10 13.08 -3.99
N LYS A 26 3.64 14.12 -3.27
CA LYS A 26 2.68 15.09 -3.78
C LYS A 26 2.85 16.44 -3.09
N ILE A 27 2.76 17.52 -3.87
CA ILE A 27 2.62 18.88 -3.34
C ILE A 27 1.14 19.27 -3.39
N ASN A 28 0.60 19.73 -2.26
CA ASN A 28 -0.83 20.08 -2.17
C ASN A 28 -1.04 21.43 -2.88
N SER A 29 -2.04 21.49 -3.76
CA SER A 29 -2.51 22.75 -4.34
C SER A 29 -2.89 23.72 -3.23
N GLY A 30 -2.45 24.97 -3.34
CA GLY A 30 -2.70 26.00 -2.33
C GLY A 30 -1.93 25.87 -1.01
N GLY A 31 -1.14 24.79 -0.79
CA GLY A 31 -0.35 24.61 0.42
C GLY A 31 0.94 25.46 0.46
N ALA A 32 1.54 25.60 1.65
CA ALA A 32 2.75 26.40 1.85
C ALA A 32 3.90 26.01 0.90
N ALA A 33 4.19 24.70 0.78
CA ALA A 33 5.22 24.20 -0.13
C ALA A 33 4.97 24.55 -1.61
N LYS A 34 3.70 24.63 -2.04
CA LYS A 34 3.34 25.02 -3.41
C LYS A 34 3.55 26.52 -3.65
N ARG A 35 3.21 27.35 -2.65
CA ARG A 35 3.37 28.81 -2.71
C ARG A 35 4.84 29.20 -2.70
N ASP A 36 5.65 28.51 -1.90
CA ASP A 36 7.11 28.68 -1.88
C ASP A 36 7.76 28.22 -3.20
N GLY A 37 7.30 27.10 -3.77
CA GLY A 37 7.66 26.67 -5.12
C GLY A 37 9.04 26.00 -5.26
N ARG A 38 9.89 26.04 -4.23
CA ARG A 38 11.22 25.39 -4.25
C ARG A 38 11.12 23.88 -4.10
N LEU A 39 10.15 23.39 -3.34
CA LEU A 39 9.92 21.96 -3.12
C LEU A 39 9.16 21.33 -4.30
N LYS A 40 9.67 20.20 -4.79
CA LYS A 40 9.12 19.44 -5.92
C LYS A 40 8.89 17.98 -5.54
N VAL A 41 7.96 17.35 -6.24
CA VAL A 41 7.74 15.90 -6.16
C VAL A 41 9.02 15.17 -6.59
N GLY A 42 9.37 14.12 -5.86
CA GLY A 42 10.57 13.31 -6.11
C GLY A 42 11.81 13.75 -5.33
N MET A 43 11.78 14.90 -4.65
CA MET A 43 12.85 15.30 -3.74
C MET A 43 12.86 14.43 -2.47
N ARG A 44 14.05 14.17 -1.94
CA ARG A 44 14.28 13.45 -0.69
C ARG A 44 14.42 14.43 0.46
N LEU A 45 13.75 14.14 1.57
CA LEU A 45 13.88 14.86 2.83
C LEU A 45 15.05 14.28 3.62
N LEU A 46 15.97 15.13 4.05
CA LEU A 46 17.14 14.74 4.84
C LEU A 46 17.00 15.18 6.30
N GLU A 47 16.46 16.38 6.53
CA GLU A 47 16.32 16.97 7.85
C GLU A 47 15.11 17.90 7.91
N VAL A 48 14.48 17.99 9.07
CA VAL A 48 13.41 18.95 9.37
C VAL A 48 13.68 19.58 10.74
N ASN A 49 13.80 20.91 10.79
CA ASN A 49 14.07 21.68 12.01
C ASN A 49 15.24 21.13 12.84
N GLY A 50 16.35 20.71 12.20
CA GLY A 50 17.51 20.12 12.88
C GLY A 50 17.37 18.62 13.20
N VAL A 51 16.21 18.01 12.96
CA VAL A 51 15.99 16.57 13.17
C VAL A 51 16.27 15.81 11.89
N SER A 52 17.29 14.95 11.92
CA SER A 52 17.64 14.07 10.81
C SER A 52 16.51 13.06 10.52
N LEU A 53 16.21 12.89 9.23
CA LEU A 53 15.29 11.87 8.72
C LEU A 53 16.01 10.68 8.07
N LEU A 54 17.34 10.64 8.17
CA LEU A 54 18.12 9.49 7.70
C LEU A 54 17.85 8.28 8.59
N GLY A 55 17.37 7.19 7.99
CA GLY A 55 16.97 5.99 8.74
C GLY A 55 15.67 6.15 9.54
N ALA A 56 14.98 7.29 9.42
CA ALA A 56 13.69 7.48 10.08
C ALA A 56 12.62 6.60 9.41
N SER A 57 11.76 6.01 10.24
CA SER A 57 10.55 5.35 9.75
C SER A 57 9.59 6.36 9.14
N HIS A 58 8.63 5.84 8.36
CA HIS A 58 7.58 6.66 7.79
C HIS A 58 6.84 7.48 8.86
N GLN A 59 6.49 6.83 9.97
CA GLN A 59 5.71 7.45 11.04
C GLN A 59 6.51 8.53 11.78
N GLU A 60 7.79 8.30 12.04
CA GLU A 60 8.67 9.32 12.64
C GLU A 60 8.76 10.56 11.75
N ALA A 61 8.99 10.38 10.44
CA ALA A 61 9.04 11.50 9.51
C ALA A 61 7.71 12.28 9.46
N VAL A 62 6.58 11.57 9.49
CA VAL A 62 5.25 12.18 9.59
C VAL A 62 5.11 12.98 10.89
N ASN A 63 5.54 12.41 12.02
CA ASN A 63 5.44 13.05 13.32
C ASN A 63 6.29 14.33 13.37
N VAL A 64 7.56 14.26 12.94
CA VAL A 64 8.46 15.42 12.89
C VAL A 64 7.86 16.55 12.04
N LEU A 65 7.32 16.22 10.86
CA LEU A 65 6.68 17.21 9.98
C LEU A 65 5.40 17.82 10.60
N ARG A 66 4.64 17.05 11.39
CA ARG A 66 3.41 17.53 12.08
C ARG A 66 3.70 18.34 13.34
N SER A 67 4.81 18.04 14.02
CA SER A 67 5.25 18.76 15.21
C SER A 67 5.87 20.13 14.88
N CYS A 68 6.12 20.42 13.61
CA CYS A 68 6.55 21.74 13.17
C CYS A 68 5.45 22.78 13.39
N GLY A 69 5.84 23.97 13.85
CA GLY A 69 4.95 25.10 14.04
C GLY A 69 4.65 25.83 12.72
N ASN A 70 4.56 27.16 12.81
CA ASN A 70 4.29 28.01 11.64
C ASN A 70 5.46 28.05 10.65
N ASP A 71 6.68 27.90 11.17
CA ASP A 71 7.92 27.96 10.41
C ASP A 71 8.60 26.58 10.39
N ILE A 72 9.10 26.22 9.21
CA ILE A 72 9.76 24.93 8.98
C ILE A 72 11.01 25.12 8.14
N HIS A 73 12.14 24.68 8.68
CA HIS A 73 13.41 24.56 7.98
C HIS A 73 13.59 23.12 7.52
N ILE A 74 13.82 22.92 6.22
CA ILE A 74 13.94 21.57 5.66
C ILE A 74 15.22 21.50 4.82
N VAL A 75 16.02 20.48 5.06
CA VAL A 75 17.15 20.12 4.20
C VAL A 75 16.71 19.00 3.25
N VAL A 76 16.96 19.19 1.97
CA VAL A 76 16.49 18.30 0.90
C VAL A 76 17.56 18.08 -0.16
N CYS A 77 17.48 16.95 -0.85
CA CYS A 77 18.29 16.68 -2.04
C CYS A 77 17.44 16.14 -3.20
N LYS A 78 18.06 16.04 -4.38
CA LYS A 78 17.44 15.38 -5.54
C LYS A 78 17.27 13.89 -5.22
N GLY A 79 16.06 13.39 -5.41
CA GLY A 79 15.76 11.95 -5.34
C GLY A 79 15.57 11.39 -6.74
N TYR A 80 14.32 11.36 -7.20
CA TYR A 80 13.96 10.92 -8.55
C TYR A 80 13.19 12.01 -9.30
N GLU A 81 13.17 11.94 -10.62
CA GLU A 81 12.34 12.80 -11.46
C GLU A 81 11.08 12.08 -11.93
N LYS A 82 9.92 12.75 -11.85
CA LYS A 82 8.64 12.15 -12.29
C LYS A 82 8.69 11.73 -13.77
N ALA A 83 9.33 12.53 -14.62
CA ALA A 83 9.43 12.26 -16.05
C ALA A 83 10.21 10.95 -16.33
N ASP A 84 11.27 10.67 -15.57
CA ASP A 84 12.03 9.43 -15.71
C ASP A 84 11.21 8.21 -15.31
N VAL A 85 10.47 8.32 -14.20
CA VAL A 85 9.58 7.24 -13.75
C VAL A 85 8.50 6.97 -14.80
N GLU A 86 7.89 8.02 -15.36
CA GLU A 86 6.82 7.92 -16.35
C GLU A 86 7.31 7.32 -17.67
N ARG A 87 8.49 7.73 -18.13
CA ARG A 87 9.15 7.15 -19.32
C ARG A 87 9.45 5.66 -19.12
N LEU A 88 10.08 5.29 -18.01
CA LEU A 88 10.42 3.90 -17.72
C LEU A 88 9.18 3.01 -17.52
N MET A 89 8.07 3.57 -17.02
CA MET A 89 6.78 2.89 -16.99
C MET A 89 6.22 2.66 -18.41
N SER A 90 6.26 3.66 -19.30
CA SER A 90 5.82 3.47 -20.69
C SER A 90 6.69 2.50 -21.48
N GLU A 91 7.97 2.36 -21.10
CA GLU A 91 8.89 1.37 -21.66
C GLU A 91 8.70 -0.04 -21.09
N GLY A 92 7.79 -0.25 -20.13
CA GLY A 92 7.58 -1.54 -19.47
C GLY A 92 8.71 -1.97 -18.53
N ARG A 93 9.63 -1.07 -18.18
CA ARG A 93 10.79 -1.33 -17.32
C ARG A 93 10.49 -1.14 -15.82
N LEU A 94 9.35 -0.52 -15.50
CA LEU A 94 8.82 -0.37 -14.14
C LEU A 94 7.36 -0.84 -14.11
N SER A 95 7.03 -1.77 -13.22
CA SER A 95 5.64 -2.15 -12.95
C SER A 95 4.95 -1.09 -12.08
N ARG A 96 3.71 -0.71 -12.42
CA ARG A 96 2.87 0.13 -11.57
C ARG A 96 2.50 -0.67 -10.32
N GLU A 97 2.98 -0.23 -9.16
CA GLU A 97 2.45 -0.69 -7.88
C GLU A 97 1.01 -0.19 -7.74
N SER A 98 0.06 -1.06 -8.02
CA SER A 98 -1.37 -0.82 -7.78
C SER A 98 -1.58 -0.59 -6.29
N LYS A 99 -2.02 0.60 -5.89
CA LYS A 99 -2.77 0.72 -4.63
C LYS A 99 -4.02 -0.13 -4.83
N SER A 100 -4.06 -1.30 -4.20
CA SER A 100 -5.23 -2.16 -4.20
C SER A 100 -6.41 -1.44 -3.52
N VAL A 101 -7.16 -0.71 -4.33
CA VAL A 101 -8.60 -0.49 -4.18
C VAL A 101 -9.16 -0.90 -5.53
N SER A 102 -9.89 -2.02 -5.53
CA SER A 102 -10.48 -2.66 -6.69
C SER A 102 -11.14 -1.67 -7.65
N GLN A 103 -10.83 -1.76 -8.95
CA GLN A 103 -11.80 -1.87 -10.05
C GLN A 103 -11.11 -1.72 -11.42
N SER A 104 -11.41 -2.71 -12.27
CA SER A 104 -11.38 -2.68 -13.74
C SER A 104 -10.07 -3.00 -14.45
N VAL A 105 -10.10 -4.19 -15.06
CA VAL A 105 -9.18 -4.75 -16.05
C VAL A 105 -9.29 -4.01 -17.41
N SER A 106 -8.13 -3.71 -18.01
CA SER A 106 -7.88 -3.59 -19.47
C SER A 106 -6.38 -3.31 -19.64
N SER A 107 -5.59 -3.89 -20.54
CA SER A 107 -5.74 -4.95 -21.54
C SER A 107 -4.33 -5.50 -21.81
N LEU A 108 -4.22 -6.82 -21.95
CA LEU A 108 -3.32 -7.62 -22.82
C LEU A 108 -1.77 -7.39 -22.80
N ASP A 109 -1.07 -8.54 -22.79
CA ASP A 109 0.35 -8.82 -23.11
C ASP A 109 1.44 -8.73 -22.03
N ARG A 110 1.56 -9.80 -21.21
CA ARG A 110 2.75 -10.68 -21.10
C ARG A 110 2.56 -11.73 -19.98
N GLU A 111 2.64 -12.99 -20.37
CA GLU A 111 2.65 -14.17 -19.48
C GLU A 111 4.01 -14.25 -18.76
N ASP A 112 4.02 -14.25 -17.41
CA ASP A 112 4.85 -15.13 -16.55
C ASP A 112 4.54 -14.86 -15.06
N GLU A 113 4.39 -15.91 -14.24
CA GLU A 113 4.34 -15.91 -12.75
C GLU A 113 3.10 -15.31 -12.02
N SER A 114 1.88 -15.81 -12.28
CA SER A 114 0.72 -15.59 -11.36
C SER A 114 -0.27 -16.76 -11.23
N SER A 115 -0.01 -17.89 -11.89
CA SER A 115 -0.96 -19.01 -11.99
C SER A 115 -1.04 -19.90 -10.74
N VAL A 116 -0.09 -19.78 -9.81
CA VAL A 116 -0.02 -20.66 -8.63
C VAL A 116 -0.87 -20.14 -7.47
N THR A 117 -0.94 -18.83 -7.28
CA THR A 117 -1.64 -18.22 -6.12
C THR A 117 -3.14 -18.13 -6.30
N ILE A 118 -3.63 -17.95 -7.53
CA ILE A 118 -5.07 -17.81 -7.81
C ILE A 118 -5.80 -19.15 -7.64
N ARG A 119 -5.15 -20.27 -8.02
CA ARG A 119 -5.73 -21.61 -7.88
C ARG A 119 -5.87 -22.04 -6.41
N GLN A 120 -4.85 -21.79 -5.59
CA GLN A 120 -4.89 -22.13 -4.15
C GLN A 120 -6.00 -21.39 -3.40
N GLU A 121 -6.31 -20.14 -3.77
CA GLU A 121 -7.36 -19.36 -3.11
C GLU A 121 -8.76 -19.85 -3.48
N GLU A 122 -8.98 -20.29 -4.73
CA GLU A 122 -10.25 -20.89 -5.15
C GLU A 122 -10.49 -22.25 -4.51
N GLU A 123 -9.45 -23.08 -4.38
CA GLU A 123 -9.52 -24.36 -3.69
C GLU A 123 -9.87 -24.18 -2.21
N MET A 124 -9.19 -23.26 -1.52
CA MET A 124 -9.47 -22.96 -0.10
C MET A 124 -10.89 -22.39 0.11
N LYS A 125 -11.38 -21.59 -0.83
CA LYS A 125 -12.75 -21.07 -0.80
C LYS A 125 -13.79 -22.17 -0.99
N GLN A 126 -13.51 -23.17 -1.84
CA GLN A 126 -14.41 -24.31 -2.05
C GLN A 126 -14.44 -25.23 -0.82
N GLU A 127 -13.28 -25.50 -0.20
CA GLU A 127 -13.23 -26.30 1.03
C GLU A 127 -14.02 -25.64 2.17
N LEU A 128 -13.93 -24.31 2.31
CA LEU A 128 -14.66 -23.59 3.37
C LEU A 128 -16.19 -23.65 3.17
N VAL A 129 -16.65 -23.48 1.92
CA VAL A 129 -18.08 -23.60 1.58
C VAL A 129 -18.58 -25.03 1.80
N GLN A 130 -17.73 -26.03 1.53
CA GLN A 130 -18.07 -27.42 1.74
C GLN A 130 -18.19 -27.75 3.24
N TRP A 131 -17.28 -27.23 4.07
CA TRP A 131 -17.36 -27.36 5.53
C TRP A 131 -18.59 -26.67 6.12
N GLU A 132 -18.93 -25.46 5.67
CA GLU A 132 -20.13 -24.74 6.15
C GLU A 132 -21.42 -25.53 5.85
N LYS A 133 -21.48 -26.14 4.66
CA LYS A 133 -22.60 -26.98 4.27
C LYS A 133 -22.68 -28.28 5.08
N GLU A 134 -21.54 -28.91 5.36
CA GLU A 134 -21.47 -30.12 6.18
C GLU A 134 -21.84 -29.85 7.65
N GLU A 135 -21.40 -28.71 8.20
CA GLU A 135 -21.83 -28.25 9.52
C GLU A 135 -23.35 -27.99 9.55
N GLU A 136 -23.91 -27.33 8.54
CA GLU A 136 -25.35 -27.06 8.49
C GLU A 136 -26.18 -28.36 8.42
N ASP A 137 -25.73 -29.33 7.63
CA ASP A 137 -26.38 -30.64 7.53
C ASP A 137 -26.26 -31.44 8.84
N GLN A 138 -25.10 -31.45 9.50
CA GLN A 138 -24.96 -32.06 10.83
C GLN A 138 -25.86 -31.39 11.88
N GLN A 139 -25.94 -30.06 11.87
CA GLN A 139 -26.79 -29.30 12.80
C GLN A 139 -28.27 -29.65 12.58
N ARG A 140 -28.70 -29.76 11.31
CA ARG A 140 -30.06 -30.16 10.92
C ARG A 140 -30.37 -31.59 11.34
N GLU A 141 -29.42 -32.50 11.20
CA GLU A 141 -29.60 -33.90 11.60
C GLU A 141 -29.70 -34.06 13.12
N ILE A 142 -28.89 -33.32 13.89
CA ILE A 142 -28.97 -33.26 15.36
C ILE A 142 -30.34 -32.72 15.80
N VAL A 143 -30.86 -31.67 15.15
CA VAL A 143 -32.19 -31.12 15.46
C VAL A 143 -33.30 -32.12 15.13
N ALA A 144 -33.25 -32.76 13.96
CA ALA A 144 -34.23 -33.76 13.54
C ALA A 144 -34.22 -35.02 14.41
N ALA A 145 -33.05 -35.45 14.91
CA ALA A 145 -32.93 -36.55 15.86
C ALA A 145 -33.54 -36.20 17.22
N LYS A 146 -33.48 -34.92 17.62
CA LYS A 146 -34.05 -34.42 18.87
C LYS A 146 -35.57 -34.34 18.84
N GLU A 147 -36.16 -33.98 17.69
CA GLU A 147 -37.62 -34.02 17.49
C GLU A 147 -38.20 -35.44 17.44
N LYS A 148 -37.43 -36.44 16.98
CA LYS A 148 -37.86 -37.85 16.98
C LYS A 148 -37.79 -38.52 18.36
N SER A 149 -37.18 -37.87 19.36
CA SER A 149 -36.91 -38.45 20.68
C SER A 149 -37.78 -37.89 21.81
N THR A 150 -38.76 -37.03 21.54
CA THR A 150 -39.79 -36.66 22.53
C THR A 150 -40.92 -37.68 22.54
N PRO A 151 -41.08 -38.50 23.59
CA PRO A 151 -42.27 -39.34 23.72
C PRO A 151 -43.45 -38.48 24.15
N ASP A 152 -44.55 -38.61 23.42
CA ASP A 152 -45.89 -38.10 23.77
C ASP A 152 -46.27 -38.65 25.16
N ARG A 153 -46.68 -37.77 26.08
CA ARG A 153 -47.02 -38.12 27.47
C ARG A 153 -48.51 -37.95 27.74
#